data_AF-A0A318XKZ1-F1
#
_entry.id   AF-A0A318XKZ1-F1
#
_cell.length_a   1.000
_cell.length_b   1.000
_cell.length_c   1.000
_cell.angle_alpha   90.00
_cell.angle_beta   90.00
_cell.angle_gamma   90.00
#
_symmetry.space_group_name_H-M   'P 1'
#
loop_
_entity.id
_entity.type
_entity.pdbx_description
1 polymer ?
#
loop_
_entity_poly.entity_id
_entity_poly.type
_entity_poly.pdbx_seq_one_letter_code
_entity_poly.pdbx_strand_id
1 'polypeptide(L)'
;MKNKFWMAAGLTVLLAGSSIFPSFAAVGNDEVIILTIGKPAMLVSGIEKAIDSNSKVTPVLVNDTTLVPISSIIEAFGGQVSWDSKSKKVTITYNKNKVELWLNQTSALVNGKKVTSTVAPMEINGRTMLPLKFVSQNLGLSVNWEGSTKSISIGAPGDYVASVGSEKIKKAEFNIYLSNAKSYVTNYISQNAASLTVKENMWDTVINDSTAAALVKEMALDYSKEQAIFLSKAKENKAVLSEEDLAKINSSISQIIEQEGSKEAAEKKLQEYYGISLAEYTQFLKDYELANKNLQEEINKITISEDEILKAYENNKAMYDTVTVKHILLLADSDQSDQEQAEIKKKAEEILSKVNAGADFASLAAEYSEDPGSKDSGGEYTFGKGEMVQEFEDWSFQAKEGDTGIIKTSYGYHVMKFVKKSSLEDAKEAIRSQLTSDAADSYMDRLVSEAKYIVVKNKSVFDAIEIK
;
A
#
# COMPACT_ATOMS: atom_id res chain seq x y z
N MET A 1 -2.28 11.71 7.53
CA MET A 1 -2.47 10.95 8.79
C MET A 1 -3.49 9.80 8.64
N LYS A 2 -4.80 10.01 8.41
CA LYS A 2 -5.81 8.91 8.40
C LYS A 2 -5.43 7.67 7.53
N ASN A 3 -4.67 7.80 6.44
CA ASN A 3 -4.32 6.68 5.54
C ASN A 3 -3.09 5.83 5.98
N LYS A 4 -2.06 6.39 6.63
CA LYS A 4 -0.80 5.64 6.89
C LYS A 4 -0.96 4.44 7.83
N PHE A 5 -2.07 4.36 8.58
CA PHE A 5 -2.35 3.26 9.50
C PHE A 5 -2.70 1.92 8.81
N TRP A 6 -3.03 1.94 7.51
CA TRP A 6 -3.51 0.77 6.76
C TRP A 6 -2.47 0.18 5.80
N MET A 7 -1.51 1.00 5.35
CA MET A 7 -0.43 0.62 4.44
C MET A 7 0.48 -0.44 5.07
N ALA A 8 0.85 -0.26 6.35
CA ALA A 8 1.76 -1.16 7.07
C ALA A 8 1.21 -2.59 7.32
N ALA A 9 -0.05 -2.87 6.98
CA ALA A 9 -0.69 -4.18 7.13
C ALA A 9 -1.03 -4.86 5.77
N GLY A 10 -0.66 -4.24 4.64
CA GLY A 10 -1.26 -4.52 3.33
C GLY A 10 -0.54 -5.51 2.41
N LEU A 11 0.56 -6.16 2.82
CA LEU A 11 1.44 -6.90 1.89
C LEU A 11 1.95 -8.25 2.42
N THR A 12 1.06 -9.24 2.50
CA THR A 12 1.45 -10.67 2.59
C THR A 12 0.40 -11.58 1.95
N VAL A 13 0.34 -11.60 0.61
CA VAL A 13 -0.29 -12.72 -0.12
C VAL A 13 0.67 -13.91 -0.07
N LEU A 14 0.26 -15.01 0.56
CA LEU A 14 1.06 -16.24 0.69
C LEU A 14 1.12 -17.01 -0.65
N LEU A 15 2.33 -17.33 -1.12
CA LEU A 15 2.66 -18.01 -2.38
C LEU A 15 3.73 -19.10 -2.16
N ALA A 16 3.68 -20.25 -2.86
CA ALA A 16 4.59 -21.39 -2.68
C ALA A 16 4.64 -22.45 -3.85
N GLY A 17 5.68 -22.48 -4.72
CA GLY A 17 5.87 -23.45 -5.88
C GLY A 17 5.25 -22.94 -7.21
N SER A 18 5.48 -23.26 -8.52
CA SER A 18 5.98 -24.39 -9.40
C SER A 18 4.94 -25.37 -10.05
N SER A 19 4.75 -25.63 -11.37
CA SER A 19 5.16 -25.16 -12.73
C SER A 19 4.23 -25.87 -13.79
N ILE A 20 3.94 -25.56 -15.08
CA ILE A 20 4.27 -24.56 -16.16
C ILE A 20 3.31 -24.71 -17.41
N PHE A 21 3.18 -23.64 -18.26
CA PHE A 21 2.76 -23.60 -19.71
C PHE A 21 1.34 -24.03 -20.22
N PRO A 22 0.86 -23.61 -21.44
CA PRO A 22 1.02 -22.31 -22.14
C PRO A 22 -0.27 -21.71 -22.80
N SER A 23 -0.22 -20.40 -23.10
CA SER A 23 -0.95 -19.59 -24.13
C SER A 23 -2.35 -19.97 -24.66
N PHE A 24 -3.30 -19.03 -24.50
CA PHE A 24 -4.14 -18.53 -25.61
C PHE A 24 -4.41 -17.02 -25.41
N ALA A 25 -4.64 -16.27 -26.49
CA ALA A 25 -4.92 -14.83 -26.46
C ALA A 25 -6.20 -14.48 -27.21
N ALA A 26 -7.09 -13.70 -26.59
CA ALA A 26 -8.09 -12.85 -27.26
C ALA A 26 -8.88 -11.96 -26.27
N VAL A 27 -8.48 -10.69 -26.14
CA VAL A 27 -9.36 -9.56 -25.76
C VAL A 27 -8.95 -8.43 -26.71
N GLY A 28 -9.83 -7.73 -27.43
CA GLY A 28 -11.17 -7.27 -27.09
C GLY A 28 -11.07 -5.76 -26.82
N ASN A 29 -11.96 -4.92 -27.34
CA ASN A 29 -11.72 -3.46 -27.37
C ASN A 29 -11.81 -2.83 -25.97
N ASP A 30 -10.68 -2.81 -25.28
CA ASP A 30 -10.58 -2.63 -23.83
C ASP A 30 -10.22 -1.20 -23.38
N GLU A 31 -10.33 -0.22 -24.26
CA GLU A 31 -9.88 1.15 -23.96
C GLU A 31 -10.56 1.80 -22.73
N VAL A 32 -9.83 2.73 -22.12
CA VAL A 32 -10.31 3.68 -21.11
C VAL A 32 -9.92 5.08 -21.57
N ILE A 33 -10.87 6.02 -21.57
CA ILE A 33 -10.63 7.39 -22.01
C ILE A 33 -10.81 8.35 -20.85
N ILE A 34 -9.78 9.13 -20.53
CA ILE A 34 -9.78 10.13 -19.46
C ILE A 34 -9.70 11.52 -20.08
N LEU A 35 -10.77 12.28 -19.89
CA LEU A 35 -10.93 13.69 -20.23
C LEU A 35 -10.69 14.55 -18.99
N THR A 36 -10.36 15.83 -19.16
CA THR A 36 -10.40 16.82 -18.07
C THR A 36 -11.01 18.13 -18.59
N ILE A 37 -11.88 18.75 -17.79
CA ILE A 37 -12.57 19.99 -18.18
C ILE A 37 -11.56 21.09 -18.55
N GLY A 38 -11.76 21.72 -19.71
CA GLY A 38 -10.90 22.78 -20.23
C GLY A 38 -9.55 22.32 -20.81
N LYS A 39 -9.31 21.01 -20.96
CA LYS A 39 -8.11 20.48 -21.65
C LYS A 39 -8.44 20.06 -23.10
N PRO A 40 -7.57 20.32 -24.10
CA PRO A 40 -7.80 19.91 -25.49
C PRO A 40 -7.30 18.48 -25.80
N ALA A 41 -6.68 17.83 -24.83
CA ALA A 41 -6.19 16.47 -24.93
C ALA A 41 -6.88 15.55 -23.92
N MET A 42 -6.91 14.26 -24.25
CA MET A 42 -7.41 13.15 -23.44
C MET A 42 -6.34 12.07 -23.34
N LEU A 43 -6.39 11.26 -22.29
CA LEU A 43 -5.62 10.01 -22.24
C LEU A 43 -6.50 8.90 -22.82
N VAL A 44 -5.99 8.14 -23.77
CA VAL A 44 -6.57 6.87 -24.24
C VAL A 44 -5.65 5.76 -23.77
N SER A 45 -6.10 4.95 -22.81
CA SER A 45 -5.30 3.92 -22.14
C SER A 45 -3.93 4.46 -21.69
N GLY A 46 -3.93 5.64 -21.06
CA GLY A 46 -2.72 6.34 -20.58
C GLY A 46 -1.97 7.17 -21.64
N ILE A 47 -2.22 6.98 -22.94
CA ILE A 47 -1.52 7.70 -24.02
C ILE A 47 -2.24 9.02 -24.33
N GLU A 48 -1.52 10.14 -24.31
CA GLU A 48 -2.12 11.45 -24.65
C GLU A 48 -2.47 11.56 -26.14
N LYS A 49 -3.71 11.98 -26.42
CA LYS A 49 -4.29 12.15 -27.75
C LYS A 49 -5.14 13.41 -27.79
N ALA A 50 -5.09 14.16 -28.89
CA ALA A 50 -5.95 15.32 -29.08
C ALA A 50 -7.44 14.92 -29.15
N ILE A 51 -8.32 15.72 -28.52
CA ILE A 51 -9.78 15.53 -28.52
C ILE A 51 -10.40 15.99 -29.85
N ASP A 52 -9.77 16.97 -30.51
CA ASP A 52 -10.15 17.53 -31.81
C ASP A 52 -8.88 18.05 -32.52
N SER A 53 -8.92 18.19 -33.85
CA SER A 53 -7.83 18.86 -34.58
C SER A 53 -7.72 20.37 -34.32
N ASN A 54 -8.79 20.99 -33.79
CA ASN A 54 -8.77 22.35 -33.28
C ASN A 54 -8.54 22.37 -31.76
N SER A 55 -7.33 22.75 -31.33
CA SER A 55 -6.94 22.82 -29.90
C SER A 55 -7.70 23.85 -29.05
N LYS A 56 -8.60 24.64 -29.63
CA LYS A 56 -9.57 25.48 -28.90
C LYS A 56 -10.84 24.73 -28.48
N VAL A 57 -11.02 23.48 -28.91
CA VAL A 57 -12.17 22.65 -28.56
C VAL A 57 -11.77 21.79 -27.36
N THR A 58 -12.51 21.93 -26.26
CA THR A 58 -12.22 21.26 -24.98
C THR A 58 -13.52 20.78 -24.33
N PRO A 59 -13.50 19.79 -23.43
CA PRO A 59 -14.65 19.43 -22.61
C PRO A 59 -15.10 20.61 -21.75
N VAL A 60 -16.37 20.99 -21.85
CA VAL A 60 -16.96 22.11 -21.08
C VAL A 60 -18.14 21.63 -20.24
N LEU A 61 -18.40 22.29 -19.12
CA LEU A 61 -19.62 22.10 -18.32
C LEU A 61 -20.66 23.14 -18.72
N VAL A 62 -21.87 22.68 -19.06
CA VAL A 62 -23.06 23.53 -19.27
C VAL A 62 -24.21 22.88 -18.51
N ASN A 63 -24.79 23.61 -17.55
CA ASN A 63 -25.86 23.12 -16.66
C ASN A 63 -25.52 21.72 -16.07
N ASP A 64 -24.38 21.65 -15.39
CA ASP A 64 -23.77 20.44 -14.80
C ASP A 64 -23.59 19.24 -15.73
N THR A 65 -23.73 19.46 -17.04
CA THR A 65 -23.60 18.43 -18.08
C THR A 65 -22.33 18.68 -18.89
N THR A 66 -21.43 17.70 -18.92
CA THR A 66 -20.22 17.76 -19.74
C THR A 66 -20.57 17.65 -21.22
N LEU A 67 -20.16 18.64 -22.02
CA LEU A 67 -20.27 18.63 -23.48
C LEU A 67 -18.90 18.46 -24.13
N VAL A 68 -18.82 17.61 -25.17
CA VAL A 68 -17.57 17.25 -25.87
C VAL A 68 -17.80 17.04 -27.38
N PRO A 69 -16.78 17.19 -28.25
CA PRO A 69 -16.85 16.68 -29.62
C PRO A 69 -16.73 15.14 -29.54
N ILE A 70 -17.85 14.43 -29.66
CA ILE A 70 -17.91 13.01 -29.28
C ILE A 70 -17.13 12.07 -30.22
N SER A 71 -16.77 12.53 -31.43
CA SER A 71 -16.15 11.73 -32.50
C SER A 71 -14.93 10.95 -32.03
N SER A 72 -13.84 11.61 -31.65
CA SER A 72 -12.57 10.93 -31.34
C SER A 72 -12.59 10.11 -30.05
N ILE A 73 -13.61 10.31 -29.19
CA ILE A 73 -13.93 9.45 -28.05
C ILE A 73 -14.53 8.12 -28.54
N ILE A 74 -15.53 8.18 -29.42
CA ILE A 74 -16.24 6.99 -29.91
C ILE A 74 -15.42 6.20 -30.93
N GLU A 75 -14.67 6.89 -31.79
CA GLU A 75 -13.75 6.29 -32.77
C GLU A 75 -12.66 5.47 -32.09
N ALA A 76 -12.18 5.90 -30.92
CA ALA A 76 -11.20 5.19 -30.11
C ALA A 76 -11.80 3.87 -29.56
N PHE A 77 -13.02 3.90 -29.01
CA PHE A 77 -13.79 2.69 -28.69
C PHE A 77 -14.12 1.79 -29.90
N GLY A 78 -13.86 2.21 -31.14
CA GLY A 78 -14.19 1.48 -32.37
C GLY A 78 -15.64 1.65 -32.82
N GLY A 79 -16.37 2.62 -32.25
CA GLY A 79 -17.67 3.05 -32.75
C GLY A 79 -17.55 4.00 -33.95
N GLN A 80 -18.69 4.45 -34.46
CA GLN A 80 -18.77 5.36 -35.61
C GLN A 80 -19.63 6.58 -35.28
N VAL A 81 -19.26 7.74 -35.82
CA VAL A 81 -20.03 8.99 -35.73
C VAL A 81 -20.24 9.54 -37.13
N SER A 82 -21.46 9.96 -37.44
CA SER A 82 -21.82 10.60 -38.71
C SER A 82 -22.70 11.84 -38.49
N TRP A 83 -22.58 12.81 -39.40
CA TRP A 83 -23.25 14.10 -39.32
C TRP A 83 -24.05 14.38 -40.60
N ASP A 84 -25.34 14.64 -40.45
CA ASP A 84 -26.18 15.18 -41.52
C ASP A 84 -26.34 16.69 -41.32
N SER A 85 -25.72 17.46 -42.22
CA SER A 85 -25.75 18.92 -42.21
C SER A 85 -27.12 19.52 -42.58
N LYS A 86 -28.00 18.76 -43.26
CA LYS A 86 -29.35 19.20 -43.64
C LYS A 86 -30.33 19.11 -42.47
N SER A 87 -30.39 17.94 -41.81
CA SER A 87 -31.23 17.78 -40.62
C SER A 87 -30.55 18.24 -39.32
N LYS A 88 -29.28 18.65 -39.37
CA LYS A 88 -28.44 19.02 -38.21
C LYS A 88 -28.38 17.88 -37.16
N LYS A 89 -28.27 16.64 -37.64
CA LYS A 89 -28.36 15.42 -36.84
C LYS A 89 -27.00 14.74 -36.73
N VAL A 90 -26.60 14.42 -35.50
CA VAL A 90 -25.49 13.50 -35.21
C VAL A 90 -26.08 12.09 -35.04
N THR A 91 -25.47 11.10 -35.68
CA THR A 91 -25.78 9.68 -35.47
C THR A 91 -24.53 8.97 -34.97
N ILE A 92 -24.62 8.34 -33.82
CA ILE A 92 -23.54 7.56 -33.20
C ILE A 92 -23.95 6.09 -33.14
N THR A 93 -23.03 5.19 -33.47
CA THR A 93 -23.17 3.74 -33.29
C THR A 93 -21.98 3.15 -32.55
N TYR A 94 -22.25 2.23 -31.62
CA TYR A 94 -21.24 1.43 -30.92
C TYR A 94 -21.85 0.08 -30.52
N ASN A 95 -21.16 -1.01 -30.85
CA ASN A 95 -21.69 -2.37 -30.77
C ASN A 95 -23.10 -2.45 -31.40
N LYS A 96 -24.11 -2.89 -30.64
CA LYS A 96 -25.52 -2.99 -31.07
C LYS A 96 -26.35 -1.71 -30.82
N ASN A 97 -25.75 -0.67 -30.25
CA ASN A 97 -26.46 0.53 -29.81
C ASN A 97 -26.29 1.68 -30.81
N LYS A 98 -27.37 2.43 -31.03
CA LYS A 98 -27.45 3.61 -31.89
C LYS A 98 -28.10 4.76 -31.12
N VAL A 99 -27.47 5.93 -31.14
CA VAL A 99 -28.00 7.17 -30.57
C VAL A 99 -28.04 8.26 -31.65
N GLU A 100 -29.16 8.93 -31.81
CA GLU A 100 -29.36 10.04 -32.75
C GLU A 100 -29.82 11.29 -31.99
N LEU A 101 -29.12 12.41 -32.20
CA LEU A 101 -29.44 13.70 -31.57
C LEU A 101 -29.41 14.82 -32.61
N TRP A 102 -30.18 15.88 -32.36
CA TRP A 102 -30.29 17.04 -33.23
C TRP A 102 -29.74 18.29 -32.55
N LEU A 103 -29.03 19.13 -33.31
CA LEU A 103 -28.47 20.39 -32.82
C LEU A 103 -29.58 21.28 -32.23
N ASN A 104 -29.32 21.83 -31.04
CA ASN A 104 -30.23 22.66 -30.25
C ASN A 104 -31.56 21.97 -29.86
N GLN A 105 -31.62 20.63 -29.85
CA GLN A 105 -32.78 19.86 -29.35
C GLN A 105 -32.38 18.91 -28.22
N THR A 106 -33.19 18.87 -27.15
CA THR A 106 -33.07 17.89 -26.06
C THR A 106 -33.65 16.52 -26.42
N SER A 107 -34.46 16.44 -27.49
CA SER A 107 -35.01 15.17 -28.00
C SER A 107 -33.95 14.37 -28.76
N ALA A 108 -33.87 13.08 -28.44
CA ALA A 108 -32.99 12.10 -29.09
C ALA A 108 -33.78 10.82 -29.46
N LEU A 109 -33.19 9.99 -30.32
CA LEU A 109 -33.60 8.59 -30.48
C LEU A 109 -32.49 7.67 -29.98
N VAL A 110 -32.84 6.67 -29.18
CA VAL A 110 -31.96 5.60 -28.71
C VAL A 110 -32.55 4.27 -29.18
N ASN A 111 -31.83 3.57 -30.07
CA ASN A 111 -32.31 2.34 -30.72
C ASN A 111 -33.74 2.50 -31.31
N GLY A 112 -34.01 3.67 -31.90
CA GLY A 112 -35.31 4.05 -32.49
C GLY A 112 -36.37 4.55 -31.50
N LYS A 113 -36.19 4.41 -30.18
CA LYS A 113 -37.12 4.92 -29.16
C LYS A 113 -36.79 6.38 -28.81
N LYS A 114 -37.81 7.22 -28.61
CA LYS A 114 -37.63 8.63 -28.22
C LYS A 114 -37.20 8.74 -26.75
N VAL A 115 -36.12 9.48 -26.50
CA VAL A 115 -35.55 9.73 -25.17
C VAL A 115 -35.16 11.21 -25.08
N THR A 116 -35.15 11.80 -23.88
CA THR A 116 -34.79 13.21 -23.66
C THR A 116 -33.47 13.33 -22.91
N SER A 117 -32.56 14.17 -23.41
CA SER A 117 -31.33 14.60 -22.73
C SER A 117 -31.61 15.85 -21.88
N THR A 118 -30.90 16.00 -20.75
CA THR A 118 -30.99 17.20 -19.88
C THR A 118 -30.52 18.47 -20.58
N VAL A 119 -29.55 18.35 -21.47
CA VAL A 119 -28.98 19.44 -22.28
C VAL A 119 -28.98 19.03 -23.75
N ALA A 120 -29.20 19.97 -24.66
CA ALA A 120 -29.14 19.74 -26.10
C ALA A 120 -27.68 19.71 -26.61
N PRO A 121 -27.38 19.00 -27.71
CA PRO A 121 -26.16 19.27 -28.48
C PRO A 121 -26.15 20.73 -28.95
N MET A 122 -24.99 21.38 -28.93
CA MET A 122 -24.84 22.80 -29.31
C MET A 122 -23.53 23.05 -30.04
N GLU A 123 -23.43 24.17 -30.76
CA GLU A 123 -22.21 24.54 -31.48
C GLU A 123 -21.30 25.42 -30.61
N ILE A 124 -20.05 24.99 -30.40
CA ILE A 124 -19.03 25.74 -29.66
C ILE A 124 -17.72 25.67 -30.46
N ASN A 125 -17.08 26.82 -30.68
CA ASN A 125 -15.81 26.94 -31.42
C ASN A 125 -15.83 26.24 -32.81
N GLY A 126 -16.99 26.23 -33.48
CA GLY A 126 -17.20 25.59 -34.79
C GLY A 126 -17.37 24.07 -34.77
N ARG A 127 -17.55 23.45 -33.59
CA ARG A 127 -17.84 22.02 -33.43
C ARG A 127 -19.19 21.79 -32.78
N THR A 128 -19.86 20.70 -33.20
CA THR A 128 -21.03 20.19 -32.49
C THR A 128 -20.56 19.46 -31.24
N MET A 129 -20.93 20.01 -30.08
CA MET A 129 -20.63 19.47 -28.76
C MET A 129 -21.84 18.69 -28.26
N LEU A 130 -21.63 17.46 -27.77
CA LEU A 130 -22.70 16.56 -27.37
C LEU A 130 -22.66 16.26 -25.85
N PRO A 131 -23.82 16.04 -25.20
CA PRO A 131 -23.90 15.63 -23.80
C PRO A 131 -23.25 14.26 -23.58
N LEU A 132 -22.02 14.27 -23.05
CA LEU A 132 -21.15 13.10 -22.95
C LEU A 132 -21.84 11.94 -22.22
N LYS A 133 -22.29 12.19 -20.99
CA LYS A 133 -22.92 11.17 -20.13
C LYS A 133 -24.14 10.54 -20.81
N PHE A 134 -24.99 11.35 -21.45
CA PHE A 134 -26.16 10.84 -22.17
C PHE A 134 -25.79 9.94 -23.34
N VAL A 135 -24.85 10.37 -24.20
CA VAL A 135 -24.44 9.58 -25.38
C VAL A 135 -23.78 8.28 -24.94
N SER A 136 -22.77 8.35 -24.10
CA SER A 136 -22.02 7.17 -23.63
C SER A 136 -22.91 6.16 -22.92
N GLN A 137 -23.76 6.57 -21.96
CA GLN A 137 -24.63 5.64 -21.24
C GLN A 137 -25.65 4.94 -22.16
N ASN A 138 -26.21 5.66 -23.15
CA ASN A 138 -27.14 5.05 -24.12
C ASN A 138 -26.44 4.17 -25.17
N LEU A 139 -25.12 4.28 -25.32
CA LEU A 139 -24.29 3.34 -26.06
C LEU A 139 -23.84 2.14 -25.20
N GLY A 140 -24.09 2.19 -23.88
CA GLY A 140 -23.68 1.18 -22.90
C GLY A 140 -22.31 1.42 -22.28
N LEU A 141 -21.62 2.51 -22.60
CA LEU A 141 -20.34 2.88 -21.99
C LEU A 141 -20.55 3.39 -20.55
N SER A 142 -19.61 3.08 -19.66
CA SER A 142 -19.54 3.70 -18.33
C SER A 142 -19.10 5.16 -18.46
N VAL A 143 -19.59 6.03 -17.56
CA VAL A 143 -19.10 7.42 -17.43
C VAL A 143 -19.06 7.78 -15.96
N ASN A 144 -17.86 8.08 -15.46
CA ASN A 144 -17.62 8.47 -14.08
C ASN A 144 -16.99 9.87 -14.03
N TRP A 145 -17.26 10.59 -12.95
CA TRP A 145 -16.79 11.95 -12.69
C TRP A 145 -15.97 11.95 -11.41
N GLU A 146 -14.75 12.49 -11.48
CA GLU A 146 -13.92 12.80 -10.32
C GLU A 146 -13.89 14.32 -10.10
N GLY A 147 -14.42 14.76 -8.96
CA GLY A 147 -14.64 16.17 -8.67
C GLY A 147 -13.38 16.93 -8.26
N SER A 148 -12.40 16.26 -7.66
CA SER A 148 -11.13 16.84 -7.22
C SER A 148 -10.25 17.25 -8.41
N THR A 149 -10.09 16.37 -9.40
CA THR A 149 -9.29 16.61 -10.62
C THR A 149 -10.09 17.25 -11.76
N LYS A 150 -11.44 17.28 -11.66
CA LYS A 150 -12.38 17.63 -12.74
C LYS A 150 -12.22 16.74 -13.98
N SER A 151 -11.86 15.48 -13.75
CA SER A 151 -11.69 14.48 -14.80
C SER A 151 -12.99 13.71 -15.07
N ILE A 152 -13.22 13.39 -16.34
CA ILE A 152 -14.32 12.53 -16.77
C ILE A 152 -13.72 11.30 -17.42
N SER A 153 -14.11 10.14 -16.95
CA SER A 153 -13.57 8.87 -17.40
C SER A 153 -14.66 8.02 -18.04
N ILE A 154 -14.34 7.43 -19.18
CA ILE A 154 -15.24 6.65 -20.03
C ILE A 154 -14.61 5.28 -20.25
N GLY A 155 -15.41 4.22 -20.21
CA GLY A 155 -14.94 2.86 -20.51
C GLY A 155 -16.03 2.01 -21.15
N ALA A 156 -15.64 0.90 -21.77
CA ALA A 156 -16.57 -0.13 -22.21
C ALA A 156 -17.41 -0.66 -21.02
N PRO A 157 -18.63 -1.21 -21.24
CA PRO A 157 -19.29 -2.01 -20.22
C PRO A 157 -18.49 -3.28 -19.97
N GLY A 158 -18.01 -3.48 -18.75
CA GLY A 158 -17.24 -4.66 -18.36
C GLY A 158 -17.27 -4.85 -16.85
N ASP A 159 -16.92 -6.05 -16.39
CA ASP A 159 -16.95 -6.42 -14.97
C ASP A 159 -15.68 -5.95 -14.24
N TYR A 160 -15.42 -4.63 -14.30
CA TYR A 160 -14.36 -3.95 -13.55
C TYR A 160 -14.97 -2.98 -12.54
N VAL A 161 -14.37 -2.94 -11.36
CA VAL A 161 -14.78 -2.10 -10.23
C VAL A 161 -14.16 -0.71 -10.33
N ALA A 162 -12.95 -0.64 -10.86
CA ALA A 162 -12.28 0.60 -11.20
C ALA A 162 -11.26 0.41 -12.35
N SER A 163 -10.76 1.51 -12.90
CA SER A 163 -9.56 1.53 -13.72
C SER A 163 -8.55 2.55 -13.22
N VAL A 164 -7.27 2.33 -13.51
CA VAL A 164 -6.15 3.16 -13.07
C VAL A 164 -5.19 3.33 -14.24
N GLY A 165 -5.18 4.52 -14.85
CA GLY A 165 -4.49 4.74 -16.13
C GLY A 165 -5.03 3.80 -17.23
N SER A 166 -4.22 2.85 -17.67
CA SER A 166 -4.59 1.79 -18.63
C SER A 166 -5.19 0.53 -17.97
N GLU A 167 -4.89 0.28 -16.70
CA GLU A 167 -5.22 -0.98 -16.03
C GLU A 167 -6.67 -1.01 -15.54
N LYS A 168 -7.28 -2.20 -15.53
CA LYS A 168 -8.64 -2.43 -15.03
C LYS A 168 -8.62 -3.39 -13.87
N ILE A 169 -9.13 -2.93 -12.73
CA ILE A 169 -9.38 -3.76 -11.55
C ILE A 169 -10.66 -4.54 -11.81
N LYS A 170 -10.56 -5.80 -12.24
CA LYS A 170 -11.71 -6.68 -12.46
C LYS A 170 -12.43 -6.91 -11.12
N LYS A 171 -13.73 -7.21 -11.17
CA LYS A 171 -14.52 -7.55 -9.98
C LYS A 171 -13.99 -8.80 -9.28
N ALA A 172 -13.58 -9.80 -10.04
CA ALA A 172 -12.91 -11.00 -9.54
C ALA A 172 -11.65 -10.67 -8.71
N GLU A 173 -10.80 -9.76 -9.21
CA GLU A 173 -9.57 -9.32 -8.55
C GLU A 173 -9.88 -8.46 -7.31
N PHE A 174 -10.82 -7.52 -7.43
CA PHE A 174 -11.31 -6.72 -6.31
C PHE A 174 -11.86 -7.59 -5.16
N ASN A 175 -12.54 -8.70 -5.47
CA ASN A 175 -13.08 -9.61 -4.45
C ASN A 175 -11.97 -10.30 -3.63
N ILE A 176 -10.78 -10.50 -4.20
CA ILE A 176 -9.62 -11.03 -3.46
C ILE A 176 -9.17 -10.00 -2.42
N TYR A 177 -8.94 -8.74 -2.83
CA TYR A 177 -8.62 -7.65 -1.91
C TYR A 177 -9.73 -7.38 -0.88
N LEU A 178 -11.00 -7.58 -1.26
CA LEU A 178 -12.15 -7.46 -0.37
C LEU A 178 -12.17 -8.55 0.71
N SER A 179 -11.80 -9.79 0.39
CA SER A 179 -11.67 -10.87 1.37
C SER A 179 -10.59 -10.56 2.41
N ASN A 180 -9.46 -10.01 1.97
CA ASN A 180 -8.38 -9.57 2.86
C ASN A 180 -8.82 -8.39 3.75
N ALA A 181 -9.49 -7.39 3.18
CA ALA A 181 -10.03 -6.25 3.92
C ALA A 181 -11.09 -6.67 4.95
N LYS A 182 -12.02 -7.58 4.57
CA LYS A 182 -12.97 -8.20 5.50
C LYS A 182 -12.25 -8.89 6.66
N SER A 183 -11.25 -9.72 6.36
CA SER A 183 -10.49 -10.47 7.37
C SER A 183 -9.78 -9.54 8.36
N TYR A 184 -9.16 -8.46 7.88
CA TYR A 184 -8.57 -7.43 8.74
C TYR A 184 -9.64 -6.78 9.64
N VAL A 185 -10.74 -6.30 9.07
CA VAL A 185 -11.77 -5.56 9.82
C VAL A 185 -12.49 -6.48 10.83
N THR A 186 -12.71 -7.75 10.51
CA THR A 186 -13.19 -8.77 11.46
C THR A 186 -12.23 -8.93 12.65
N ASN A 187 -10.92 -9.04 12.40
CA ASN A 187 -9.92 -9.15 13.46
C ASN A 187 -9.81 -7.87 14.29
N TYR A 188 -9.93 -6.69 13.66
CA TYR A 188 -9.94 -5.39 14.34
C TYR A 188 -11.17 -5.24 15.25
N ILE A 189 -12.37 -5.55 14.75
CA ILE A 189 -13.61 -5.52 15.55
C ILE A 189 -13.50 -6.48 16.73
N SER A 190 -12.98 -7.69 16.51
CA SER A 190 -12.83 -8.72 17.56
C SER A 190 -11.88 -8.27 18.68
N GLN A 191 -10.75 -7.66 18.34
CA GLN A 191 -9.79 -7.13 19.32
C GLN A 191 -10.30 -5.87 20.05
N ASN A 192 -11.15 -5.07 19.41
CA ASN A 192 -11.67 -3.81 19.95
C ASN A 192 -13.14 -3.92 20.41
N ALA A 193 -13.68 -5.13 20.61
CA ALA A 193 -15.08 -5.36 20.94
C ALA A 193 -15.51 -4.70 22.28
N ALA A 194 -14.55 -4.43 23.18
CA ALA A 194 -14.80 -3.74 24.45
C ALA A 194 -14.89 -2.19 24.31
N SER A 195 -14.41 -1.61 23.20
CA SER A 195 -14.42 -0.16 22.94
C SER A 195 -15.36 0.23 21.78
N LEU A 196 -15.82 -0.73 20.98
CA LEU A 196 -16.73 -0.53 19.85
C LEU A 196 -18.18 -0.90 20.20
N THR A 197 -19.15 -0.11 19.71
CA THR A 197 -20.58 -0.51 19.73
C THR A 197 -20.87 -1.45 18.55
N VAL A 198 -20.44 -2.71 18.69
CA VAL A 198 -20.64 -3.76 17.69
C VAL A 198 -22.14 -3.98 17.43
N LYS A 199 -22.51 -4.16 16.16
CA LYS A 199 -23.89 -4.41 15.72
C LYS A 199 -24.14 -5.90 15.48
N GLU A 200 -25.43 -6.29 15.50
CA GLU A 200 -25.89 -7.66 15.22
C GLU A 200 -25.38 -8.17 13.86
N ASN A 201 -25.58 -7.37 12.80
CA ASN A 201 -24.76 -7.46 11.59
C ASN A 201 -23.46 -6.69 11.83
N MET A 202 -22.34 -7.39 11.96
CA MET A 202 -21.04 -6.76 12.25
C MET A 202 -20.64 -5.68 11.23
N TRP A 203 -21.10 -5.78 9.97
CA TRP A 203 -20.79 -4.83 8.91
C TRP A 203 -21.45 -3.45 9.08
N ASP A 204 -22.49 -3.35 9.92
CA ASP A 204 -23.12 -2.09 10.31
C ASP A 204 -22.43 -1.43 11.52
N THR A 205 -21.41 -2.07 12.10
CA THR A 205 -20.57 -1.47 13.16
C THR A 205 -19.85 -0.24 12.62
N VAL A 206 -19.89 0.87 13.36
CA VAL A 206 -19.21 2.11 12.97
C VAL A 206 -17.79 2.13 13.53
N ILE A 207 -16.82 2.38 12.64
CA ILE A 207 -15.39 2.52 12.92
C ILE A 207 -14.93 3.81 12.25
N ASN A 208 -14.40 4.77 13.03
CA ASN A 208 -13.83 6.03 12.51
C ASN A 208 -14.75 6.74 11.49
N ASP A 209 -15.97 7.05 11.92
CA ASP A 209 -17.03 7.75 11.15
C ASP A 209 -17.65 6.95 9.97
N SER A 210 -17.20 5.72 9.71
CA SER A 210 -17.65 4.87 8.59
C SER A 210 -18.24 3.54 9.08
N THR A 211 -19.21 2.95 8.37
CA THR A 211 -19.59 1.55 8.65
C THR A 211 -18.48 0.60 8.22
N ALA A 212 -18.34 -0.54 8.90
CA ALA A 212 -17.40 -1.59 8.51
C ALA A 212 -17.63 -2.06 7.07
N ALA A 213 -18.88 -2.08 6.58
CA ALA A 213 -19.22 -2.31 5.17
C ALA A 213 -18.58 -1.29 4.21
N ALA A 214 -18.66 0.00 4.52
CA ALA A 214 -18.04 1.05 3.70
C ALA A 214 -16.51 0.99 3.78
N LEU A 215 -15.98 0.76 4.98
CA LEU A 215 -14.54 0.65 5.25
C LEU A 215 -13.88 -0.47 4.44
N VAL A 216 -14.43 -1.69 4.45
CA VAL A 216 -13.84 -2.81 3.67
C VAL A 216 -13.90 -2.58 2.16
N LYS A 217 -14.93 -1.87 1.65
CA LYS A 217 -15.01 -1.51 0.23
C LYS A 217 -13.91 -0.54 -0.18
N GLU A 218 -13.68 0.52 0.61
CA GLU A 218 -12.66 1.52 0.30
C GLU A 218 -11.24 0.94 0.51
N MET A 219 -11.00 0.17 1.58
CA MET A 219 -9.73 -0.57 1.78
C MET A 219 -9.41 -1.50 0.60
N ALA A 220 -10.38 -2.33 0.19
CA ALA A 220 -10.21 -3.24 -0.94
C ALA A 220 -9.90 -2.47 -2.24
N LEU A 221 -10.52 -1.30 -2.41
CA LEU A 221 -10.27 -0.44 -3.54
C LEU A 221 -8.88 0.21 -3.48
N ASP A 222 -8.42 0.63 -2.30
CA ASP A 222 -7.10 1.22 -2.10
C ASP A 222 -5.98 0.21 -2.39
N TYR A 223 -6.07 -1.00 -1.84
CA TYR A 223 -5.14 -2.09 -2.19
C TYR A 223 -5.20 -2.46 -3.68
N SER A 224 -6.39 -2.48 -4.28
CA SER A 224 -6.56 -2.73 -5.73
C SER A 224 -5.91 -1.64 -6.59
N LYS A 225 -5.99 -0.35 -6.17
CA LYS A 225 -5.36 0.78 -6.87
C LYS A 225 -3.85 0.66 -6.83
N GLU A 226 -3.28 0.50 -5.63
CA GLU A 226 -1.83 0.46 -5.41
C GLU A 226 -1.19 -0.66 -6.23
N GLN A 227 -1.78 -1.87 -6.21
CA GLN A 227 -1.29 -2.99 -7.01
C GLN A 227 -1.47 -2.79 -8.52
N ALA A 228 -2.55 -2.14 -8.98
CA ALA A 228 -2.69 -1.75 -10.39
C ALA A 228 -1.64 -0.71 -10.83
N ILE A 229 -1.21 0.18 -9.93
CA ILE A 229 -0.14 1.17 -10.17
C ILE A 229 1.22 0.47 -10.25
N PHE A 230 1.52 -0.43 -9.32
CA PHE A 230 2.75 -1.22 -9.33
C PHE A 230 2.85 -2.11 -10.57
N LEU A 231 1.74 -2.73 -11.00
CA LEU A 231 1.65 -3.49 -12.25
C LEU A 231 1.86 -2.60 -13.49
N SER A 232 1.24 -1.41 -13.53
CA SER A 232 1.45 -0.43 -14.60
C SER A 232 2.94 -0.08 -14.73
N LYS A 233 3.57 0.25 -13.60
CA LYS A 233 5.00 0.60 -13.52
C LYS A 233 5.91 -0.58 -13.91
N ALA A 234 5.54 -1.82 -13.57
CA ALA A 234 6.27 -3.01 -14.01
C ALA A 234 6.18 -3.24 -15.53
N LYS A 235 5.00 -3.03 -16.11
CA LYS A 235 4.78 -3.08 -17.58
C LYS A 235 5.56 -1.97 -18.31
N GLU A 236 5.56 -0.75 -17.79
CA GLU A 236 6.37 0.38 -18.30
C GLU A 236 7.87 0.06 -18.27
N ASN A 237 8.36 -0.46 -17.14
CA ASN A 237 9.75 -0.87 -16.95
C ASN A 237 10.14 -2.12 -17.77
N LYS A 238 9.16 -2.84 -18.34
CA LYS A 238 9.31 -4.14 -19.03
C LYS A 238 9.95 -5.21 -18.13
N ALA A 239 9.57 -5.21 -16.87
CA ALA A 239 10.00 -6.22 -15.90
C ALA A 239 9.58 -7.63 -16.35
N VAL A 240 10.28 -8.65 -15.86
CA VAL A 240 10.02 -10.06 -16.20
C VAL A 240 10.10 -10.96 -14.97
N LEU A 241 9.16 -11.91 -14.88
CA LEU A 241 9.26 -13.02 -13.94
C LEU A 241 10.38 -13.97 -14.39
N SER A 242 11.18 -14.41 -13.44
CA SER A 242 12.19 -15.46 -13.64
C SER A 242 11.53 -16.85 -13.61
N GLU A 243 12.30 -17.88 -13.97
CA GLU A 243 11.88 -19.26 -13.79
C GLU A 243 11.63 -19.58 -12.30
N GLU A 244 12.36 -18.96 -11.38
CA GLU A 244 12.15 -19.12 -9.93
C GLU A 244 10.83 -18.49 -9.47
N ASP A 245 10.47 -17.31 -10.00
CA ASP A 245 9.24 -16.61 -9.62
C ASP A 245 7.99 -17.35 -10.17
N LEU A 246 8.09 -17.86 -11.41
CA LEU A 246 7.10 -18.81 -11.94
C LEU A 246 7.09 -20.12 -11.13
N ALA A 247 8.24 -20.55 -10.61
CA ALA A 247 8.38 -21.63 -9.64
C ALA A 247 7.98 -21.26 -8.19
N LYS A 248 7.40 -20.07 -7.95
CA LYS A 248 6.71 -19.67 -6.70
C LYS A 248 5.21 -19.44 -6.87
N ILE A 249 4.70 -19.36 -8.11
CA ILE A 249 3.26 -19.19 -8.40
C ILE A 249 2.52 -20.50 -8.68
N ASN A 250 3.01 -21.35 -9.60
CA ASN A 250 2.23 -22.46 -10.18
C ASN A 250 1.93 -23.67 -9.24
N SER A 251 2.51 -23.73 -8.04
CA SER A 251 2.23 -24.66 -6.94
C SER A 251 1.66 -23.95 -5.71
N SER A 252 1.61 -22.60 -5.68
CA SER A 252 0.52 -21.94 -4.93
C SER A 252 -0.81 -22.48 -5.44
N ILE A 253 -0.92 -22.62 -6.77
CA ILE A 253 -2.02 -23.28 -7.47
C ILE A 253 -2.10 -24.78 -7.12
N SER A 254 -1.02 -25.55 -7.20
CA SER A 254 -1.01 -26.98 -6.80
C SER A 254 -1.39 -27.22 -5.33
N GLN A 255 -0.99 -26.38 -4.39
CA GLN A 255 -1.39 -26.48 -2.97
C GLN A 255 -2.87 -26.19 -2.80
N ILE A 256 -3.44 -25.22 -3.54
CA ILE A 256 -4.90 -24.99 -3.55
C ILE A 256 -5.62 -26.21 -4.16
N ILE A 257 -5.07 -26.81 -5.23
CA ILE A 257 -5.59 -28.05 -5.84
C ILE A 257 -5.52 -29.23 -4.85
N GLU A 258 -4.46 -29.35 -4.07
CA GLU A 258 -4.26 -30.41 -3.08
C GLU A 258 -5.17 -30.23 -1.86
N GLN A 259 -5.29 -29.01 -1.34
CA GLN A 259 -6.14 -28.66 -0.19
C GLN A 259 -7.64 -28.85 -0.48
N GLU A 260 -8.11 -28.49 -1.69
CA GLU A 260 -9.48 -28.74 -2.13
C GLU A 260 -9.67 -30.15 -2.75
N GLY A 261 -8.59 -30.92 -2.89
CA GLY A 261 -8.58 -32.33 -3.33
C GLY A 261 -8.70 -32.59 -4.83
N SER A 262 -9.08 -31.60 -5.65
CA SER A 262 -9.01 -31.67 -7.11
C SER A 262 -8.96 -30.30 -7.77
N LYS A 263 -8.59 -30.24 -9.05
CA LYS A 263 -8.58 -28.99 -9.82
C LYS A 263 -9.98 -28.39 -9.95
N GLU A 264 -10.98 -29.23 -10.17
CA GLU A 264 -12.39 -28.87 -10.31
C GLU A 264 -12.96 -28.35 -8.99
N ALA A 265 -12.53 -28.93 -7.86
CA ALA A 265 -12.87 -28.45 -6.52
C ALA A 265 -12.23 -27.08 -6.24
N ALA A 266 -10.94 -26.90 -6.54
CA ALA A 266 -10.25 -25.62 -6.43
C ALA A 266 -10.85 -24.52 -7.34
N GLU A 267 -11.16 -24.85 -8.59
CA GLU A 267 -11.80 -23.93 -9.54
C GLU A 267 -13.21 -23.54 -9.08
N LYS A 268 -14.00 -24.49 -8.58
CA LYS A 268 -15.28 -24.21 -7.92
C LYS A 268 -15.11 -23.31 -6.70
N LYS A 269 -14.13 -23.57 -5.83
CA LYS A 269 -13.86 -22.81 -4.60
C LYS A 269 -13.55 -21.34 -4.92
N LEU A 270 -12.66 -21.10 -5.88
CA LEU A 270 -12.31 -19.75 -6.35
C LEU A 270 -13.50 -19.03 -7.01
N GLN A 271 -14.33 -19.76 -7.76
CA GLN A 271 -15.56 -19.24 -8.35
C GLN A 271 -16.63 -18.89 -7.30
N GLU A 272 -16.73 -19.64 -6.19
CA GLU A 272 -17.63 -19.37 -5.07
C GLU A 272 -17.18 -18.20 -4.18
N TYR A 273 -15.86 -18.06 -3.93
CA TYR A 273 -15.31 -17.05 -3.01
C TYR A 273 -15.01 -15.71 -3.69
N TYR A 274 -14.43 -15.73 -4.89
CA TYR A 274 -13.99 -14.52 -5.60
C TYR A 274 -14.71 -14.29 -6.92
N GLY A 275 -15.35 -15.31 -7.47
CA GLY A 275 -15.95 -15.25 -8.80
C GLY A 275 -14.93 -15.40 -9.93
N ILE A 276 -13.80 -16.07 -9.67
CA ILE A 276 -12.64 -16.17 -10.58
C ILE A 276 -12.38 -17.63 -10.97
N SER A 277 -11.97 -17.87 -12.22
CA SER A 277 -11.43 -19.19 -12.61
C SER A 277 -10.04 -19.43 -12.04
N LEU A 278 -9.60 -20.69 -11.99
CA LEU A 278 -8.25 -21.05 -11.54
C LEU A 278 -7.18 -20.48 -12.50
N ALA A 279 -7.51 -20.40 -13.79
CA ALA A 279 -6.63 -19.81 -14.81
C ALA A 279 -6.46 -18.28 -14.64
N GLU A 280 -7.55 -17.55 -14.41
CA GLU A 280 -7.51 -16.11 -14.13
C GLU A 280 -6.83 -15.82 -12.80
N TYR A 281 -7.06 -16.62 -11.76
CA TYR A 281 -6.35 -16.51 -10.48
C TYR A 281 -4.83 -16.74 -10.67
N THR A 282 -4.45 -17.75 -11.46
CA THR A 282 -3.04 -17.98 -11.84
C THR A 282 -2.41 -16.79 -12.58
N GLN A 283 -3.21 -16.02 -13.35
CA GLN A 283 -2.72 -14.80 -14.00
C GLN A 283 -2.63 -13.63 -13.03
N PHE A 284 -3.64 -13.43 -12.18
CA PHE A 284 -3.60 -12.43 -11.10
C PHE A 284 -2.36 -12.59 -10.21
N LEU A 285 -1.99 -13.82 -9.84
CA LEU A 285 -0.76 -14.08 -9.06
C LEU A 285 0.53 -13.73 -9.81
N LYS A 286 0.59 -13.91 -11.14
CA LYS A 286 1.73 -13.46 -11.96
C LYS A 286 1.82 -11.95 -12.04
N ASP A 287 0.68 -11.29 -12.21
CA ASP A 287 0.62 -9.82 -12.31
C ASP A 287 0.98 -9.17 -10.97
N TYR A 288 0.51 -9.74 -9.84
CA TYR A 288 0.90 -9.36 -8.48
C TYR A 288 2.40 -9.58 -8.22
N GLU A 289 2.95 -10.75 -8.54
CA GLU A 289 4.39 -11.02 -8.35
C GLU A 289 5.27 -10.11 -9.22
N LEU A 290 4.85 -9.85 -10.47
CA LEU A 290 5.54 -8.97 -11.41
C LEU A 290 5.57 -7.52 -10.91
N ALA A 291 4.44 -7.05 -10.36
CA ALA A 291 4.30 -5.74 -9.75
C ALA A 291 5.24 -5.57 -8.54
N ASN A 292 5.20 -6.54 -7.60
CA ASN A 292 5.99 -6.48 -6.38
C ASN A 292 7.50 -6.67 -6.65
N LYS A 293 7.88 -7.60 -7.54
CA LYS A 293 9.28 -7.78 -7.96
C LYS A 293 9.85 -6.50 -8.55
N ASN A 294 9.14 -5.86 -9.48
CA ASN A 294 9.57 -4.59 -10.05
C ASN A 294 9.66 -3.48 -8.97
N LEU A 295 8.72 -3.42 -8.02
CA LEU A 295 8.79 -2.47 -6.91
C LEU A 295 10.03 -2.70 -6.05
N GLN A 296 10.36 -3.96 -5.71
CA GLN A 296 11.58 -4.30 -4.98
C GLN A 296 12.85 -3.99 -5.80
N GLU A 297 12.85 -4.24 -7.11
CA GLU A 297 13.96 -3.83 -7.99
C GLU A 297 14.13 -2.31 -8.07
N GLU A 298 13.06 -1.51 -8.00
CA GLU A 298 13.15 -0.04 -7.94
C GLU A 298 13.60 0.46 -6.55
N ILE A 299 13.15 -0.18 -5.46
CA ILE A 299 13.60 0.11 -4.09
C ILE A 299 15.09 -0.24 -3.91
N ASN A 300 15.55 -1.37 -4.44
CA ASN A 300 16.97 -1.78 -4.40
C ASN A 300 17.91 -0.88 -5.22
N LYS A 301 17.38 0.10 -5.97
CA LYS A 301 18.16 1.16 -6.63
C LYS A 301 18.30 2.43 -5.78
N ILE A 302 17.60 2.50 -4.64
CA ILE A 302 17.76 3.59 -3.66
C ILE A 302 19.12 3.39 -2.97
N THR A 303 19.96 4.41 -3.02
CA THR A 303 21.24 4.45 -2.32
C THR A 303 21.25 5.59 -1.32
N ILE A 304 21.52 5.27 -0.06
CA ILE A 304 21.68 6.26 1.02
C ILE A 304 23.17 6.60 1.15
N SER A 305 23.49 7.89 1.03
CA SER A 305 24.87 8.37 1.12
C SER A 305 25.37 8.45 2.57
N GLU A 306 26.70 8.44 2.73
CA GLU A 306 27.34 8.62 4.04
C GLU A 306 27.03 10.01 4.64
N ASP A 307 26.86 11.04 3.80
CA ASP A 307 26.46 12.40 4.23
C ASP A 307 25.02 12.43 4.78
N GLU A 308 24.10 11.65 4.21
CA GLU A 308 22.73 11.52 4.73
C GLU A 308 22.70 10.76 6.06
N ILE A 309 23.49 9.70 6.20
CA ILE A 309 23.64 8.94 7.45
C ILE A 309 24.25 9.83 8.56
N LEU A 310 25.34 10.54 8.26
CA LEU A 310 25.97 11.49 9.19
C LEU A 310 24.99 12.60 9.62
N LYS A 311 24.22 13.15 8.66
CA LYS A 311 23.22 14.18 8.93
C LYS A 311 22.06 13.65 9.79
N ALA A 312 21.59 12.42 9.56
CA ALA A 312 20.57 11.78 10.39
C ALA A 312 21.10 11.49 11.81
N TYR A 313 22.34 11.03 11.93
CA TYR A 313 23.02 10.82 13.21
C TYR A 313 23.15 12.10 14.02
N GLU A 314 23.69 13.18 13.45
CA GLU A 314 23.87 14.45 14.17
C GLU A 314 22.52 15.13 14.52
N ASN A 315 21.50 15.02 13.67
CA ASN A 315 20.17 15.54 13.96
C ASN A 315 19.50 14.82 15.15
N ASN A 316 19.72 13.51 15.29
CA ASN A 316 19.09 12.66 16.30
C ASN A 316 20.09 12.17 17.37
N LYS A 317 21.21 12.88 17.56
CA LYS A 317 22.39 12.41 18.32
C LYS A 317 22.10 11.85 19.71
N ALA A 318 21.08 12.39 20.40
CA ALA A 318 20.65 11.91 21.73
C ALA A 318 20.06 10.49 21.70
N MET A 319 19.41 10.07 20.60
CA MET A 319 18.91 8.71 20.39
C MET A 319 20.06 7.68 20.23
N TYR A 320 21.25 8.16 19.86
CA TYR A 320 22.44 7.35 19.65
C TYR A 320 23.52 7.60 20.72
N ASP A 321 23.22 8.36 21.80
CA ASP A 321 24.14 8.67 22.90
C ASP A 321 24.07 7.59 23.99
N THR A 322 24.51 6.36 23.67
CA THR A 322 24.44 5.18 24.54
C THR A 322 25.82 4.72 25.03
N VAL A 323 25.84 3.95 26.11
CA VAL A 323 27.05 3.34 26.68
C VAL A 323 26.86 1.84 26.86
N THR A 324 27.90 1.06 26.55
CA THR A 324 27.98 -0.37 26.84
C THR A 324 28.87 -0.59 28.06
N VAL A 325 28.35 -1.29 29.06
CA VAL A 325 29.06 -1.68 30.28
C VAL A 325 28.84 -3.15 30.57
N LYS A 326 29.70 -3.76 31.39
CA LYS A 326 29.41 -5.00 32.08
C LYS A 326 29.33 -4.74 33.58
N HIS A 327 28.38 -5.39 34.27
CA HIS A 327 28.27 -5.32 35.72
C HIS A 327 28.03 -6.69 36.38
N ILE A 328 28.30 -6.75 37.68
CA ILE A 328 27.97 -7.87 38.57
C ILE A 328 27.24 -7.26 39.76
N LEU A 329 25.94 -7.54 39.90
CA LEU A 329 25.14 -7.08 41.03
C LEU A 329 25.31 -8.04 42.21
N LEU A 330 25.66 -7.51 43.37
CA LEU A 330 25.46 -8.15 44.66
C LEU A 330 24.34 -7.42 45.39
N LEU A 331 23.24 -8.12 45.69
CA LEU A 331 22.07 -7.51 46.33
C LEU A 331 22.41 -7.07 47.76
N ALA A 332 21.98 -5.87 48.15
CA ALA A 332 22.12 -5.39 49.53
C ALA A 332 20.94 -4.48 49.91
N ASP A 333 20.12 -4.97 50.84
CA ASP A 333 18.89 -4.37 51.34
C ASP A 333 19.19 -3.12 52.22
N SER A 334 18.23 -2.21 52.35
CA SER A 334 18.30 -1.11 53.33
C SER A 334 18.12 -1.59 54.77
N ASP A 335 17.44 -2.71 54.98
CA ASP A 335 17.15 -3.25 56.31
C ASP A 335 18.31 -4.14 56.86
N GLN A 336 19.34 -4.39 56.05
CA GLN A 336 20.56 -5.11 56.46
C GLN A 336 21.46 -4.25 57.34
N SER A 337 22.06 -4.87 58.37
CA SER A 337 22.97 -4.19 59.29
C SER A 337 24.27 -3.73 58.63
N ASP A 338 24.94 -2.74 59.24
CA ASP A 338 26.26 -2.23 58.81
C ASP A 338 27.28 -3.36 58.57
N GLN A 339 27.22 -4.44 59.36
CA GLN A 339 28.11 -5.59 59.23
C GLN A 339 27.79 -6.46 58.00
N GLU A 340 26.51 -6.66 57.70
CA GLU A 340 26.08 -7.42 56.52
C GLU A 340 26.41 -6.63 55.23
N GLN A 341 26.12 -5.32 55.22
CA GLN A 341 26.48 -4.45 54.09
C GLN A 341 28.00 -4.37 53.89
N ALA A 342 28.80 -4.39 54.97
CA ALA A 342 30.26 -4.42 54.89
C ALA A 342 30.81 -5.72 54.26
N GLU A 343 30.25 -6.89 54.59
CA GLU A 343 30.67 -8.16 53.98
C GLU A 343 30.24 -8.26 52.50
N ILE A 344 29.08 -7.72 52.12
CA ILE A 344 28.66 -7.65 50.71
C ILE A 344 29.58 -6.70 49.92
N LYS A 345 29.93 -5.53 50.48
CA LYS A 345 30.91 -4.61 49.90
C LYS A 345 32.28 -5.27 49.72
N LYS A 346 32.74 -6.02 50.72
CA LYS A 346 34.01 -6.77 50.65
C LYS A 346 33.99 -7.86 49.57
N LYS A 347 32.87 -8.59 49.40
CA LYS A 347 32.68 -9.51 48.27
C LYS A 347 32.76 -8.78 46.92
N ALA A 348 32.24 -7.55 46.82
CA ALA A 348 32.40 -6.71 45.62
C ALA A 348 33.87 -6.32 45.38
N GLU A 349 34.62 -5.95 46.43
CA GLU A 349 36.05 -5.62 46.36
C GLU A 349 36.93 -6.81 45.95
N GLU A 350 36.60 -8.01 46.42
CA GLU A 350 37.25 -9.27 45.99
C GLU A 350 36.98 -9.58 44.51
N ILE A 351 35.74 -9.38 44.03
CA ILE A 351 35.37 -9.58 42.62
C ILE A 351 36.02 -8.51 41.73
N LEU A 352 36.02 -7.24 42.12
CA LEU A 352 36.73 -6.17 41.41
C LEU A 352 38.24 -6.48 41.31
N SER A 353 38.83 -7.05 42.36
CA SER A 353 40.23 -7.48 42.35
C SER A 353 40.49 -8.60 41.33
N LYS A 354 39.56 -9.56 41.17
CA LYS A 354 39.63 -10.58 40.10
C LYS A 354 39.52 -9.96 38.71
N VAL A 355 38.58 -9.03 38.50
CA VAL A 355 38.39 -8.31 37.23
C VAL A 355 39.66 -7.54 36.85
N ASN A 356 40.27 -6.82 37.81
CA ASN A 356 41.48 -6.03 37.60
C ASN A 356 42.74 -6.91 37.41
N ALA A 357 42.71 -8.15 37.90
CA ALA A 357 43.73 -9.17 37.59
C ALA A 357 43.53 -9.84 36.21
N GLY A 358 42.52 -9.44 35.43
CA GLY A 358 42.27 -9.95 34.09
C GLY A 358 41.45 -11.25 34.02
N ALA A 359 40.73 -11.60 35.09
CA ALA A 359 39.76 -12.70 35.04
C ALA A 359 38.61 -12.39 34.06
N ASP A 360 38.03 -13.43 33.44
CA ASP A 360 36.91 -13.24 32.54
C ASP A 360 35.67 -12.71 33.28
N PHE A 361 35.19 -11.56 32.81
CA PHE A 361 34.05 -10.87 33.42
C PHE A 361 32.75 -11.66 33.22
N ALA A 362 32.57 -12.37 32.09
CA ALA A 362 31.35 -13.13 31.84
C ALA A 362 31.21 -14.33 32.79
N SER A 363 32.30 -15.06 33.01
CA SER A 363 32.39 -16.13 34.01
C SER A 363 32.12 -15.61 35.43
N LEU A 364 32.68 -14.45 35.81
CA LEU A 364 32.41 -13.83 37.11
C LEU A 364 30.95 -13.35 37.24
N ALA A 365 30.33 -12.86 36.16
CA ALA A 365 28.92 -12.48 36.17
C ALA A 365 28.00 -13.70 36.34
N ALA A 366 28.28 -14.81 35.66
CA ALA A 366 27.54 -16.06 35.81
C ALA A 366 27.73 -16.72 37.19
N GLU A 367 28.91 -16.58 37.81
CA GLU A 367 29.20 -17.13 39.15
C GLU A 367 28.65 -16.27 40.30
N TYR A 368 28.70 -14.93 40.17
CA TYR A 368 28.45 -14.02 41.30
C TYR A 368 27.31 -13.02 41.12
N SER A 369 26.78 -12.77 39.91
CA SER A 369 25.76 -11.72 39.70
C SER A 369 24.36 -12.20 40.07
N GLU A 370 23.72 -11.44 40.93
CA GLU A 370 22.34 -11.64 41.37
C GLU A 370 21.32 -10.87 40.49
N ASP A 371 21.79 -10.14 39.48
CA ASP A 371 20.92 -9.54 38.45
C ASP A 371 20.38 -10.62 37.49
N PRO A 372 19.05 -10.85 37.42
CA PRO A 372 18.46 -11.79 36.47
C PRO A 372 18.48 -11.30 35.02
N GLY A 373 18.70 -10.00 34.75
CA GLY A 373 18.63 -9.46 33.39
C GLY A 373 19.90 -9.66 32.55
N SER A 374 21.09 -9.55 33.17
CA SER A 374 22.38 -9.56 32.44
C SER A 374 23.31 -10.72 32.78
N LYS A 375 23.16 -11.42 33.92
CA LYS A 375 24.15 -12.41 34.39
C LYS A 375 24.46 -13.51 33.36
N ASP A 376 23.44 -14.03 32.69
CA ASP A 376 23.53 -15.11 31.71
C ASP A 376 24.00 -14.60 30.33
N SER A 377 24.04 -13.28 30.15
CA SER A 377 24.67 -12.54 29.04
C SER A 377 26.03 -11.93 29.42
N GLY A 378 26.68 -12.47 30.46
CA GLY A 378 28.01 -12.06 30.90
C GLY A 378 28.06 -10.65 31.51
N GLY A 379 26.96 -10.21 32.12
CA GLY A 379 26.81 -8.94 32.82
C GLY A 379 26.58 -7.72 31.93
N GLU A 380 26.42 -7.89 30.61
CA GLU A 380 26.44 -6.78 29.65
C GLU A 380 25.10 -6.04 29.50
N TYR A 381 25.14 -4.70 29.57
CA TYR A 381 24.05 -3.81 29.17
C TYR A 381 24.57 -2.75 28.20
N THR A 382 23.71 -2.35 27.24
CA THR A 382 23.86 -1.14 26.44
C THR A 382 22.61 -0.29 26.61
N PHE A 383 22.76 0.99 27.00
CA PHE A 383 21.65 1.84 27.41
C PHE A 383 21.89 3.33 27.12
N GLY A 384 20.81 4.08 26.91
CA GLY A 384 20.76 5.54 26.81
C GLY A 384 20.52 6.24 28.15
N LYS A 385 20.31 7.56 28.12
CA LYS A 385 20.09 8.37 29.33
C LYS A 385 18.66 8.33 29.83
N GLY A 386 18.48 8.22 31.14
CA GLY A 386 17.19 8.02 31.81
C GLY A 386 16.69 6.58 31.78
N GLU A 387 17.54 5.63 31.39
CA GLU A 387 17.19 4.18 31.31
C GLU A 387 17.64 3.40 32.55
N MET A 388 18.59 3.93 33.33
CA MET A 388 19.18 3.26 34.51
C MET A 388 19.01 4.09 35.79
N VAL A 389 19.26 3.46 36.95
CA VAL A 389 19.33 4.19 38.24
C VAL A 389 20.51 5.16 38.25
N GLN A 390 20.31 6.31 38.90
CA GLN A 390 21.16 7.49 38.68
C GLN A 390 22.64 7.22 38.96
N GLU A 391 23.02 6.53 40.04
CA GLU A 391 24.43 6.33 40.38
C GLU A 391 25.15 5.39 39.38
N PHE A 392 24.41 4.46 38.78
CA PHE A 392 24.88 3.55 37.74
C PHE A 392 25.02 4.29 36.39
N GLU A 393 24.05 5.14 36.05
CA GLU A 393 24.09 5.99 34.85
C GLU A 393 25.20 7.04 34.92
N ASP A 394 25.27 7.81 36.02
CA ASP A 394 26.26 8.87 36.24
C ASP A 394 27.69 8.32 36.15
N TRP A 395 27.98 7.14 36.73
CA TRP A 395 29.29 6.50 36.54
C TRP A 395 29.53 6.09 35.09
N SER A 396 28.56 5.40 34.48
CA SER A 396 28.73 4.83 33.14
C SER A 396 28.90 5.88 32.05
N PHE A 397 28.27 7.06 32.17
CA PHE A 397 28.47 8.17 31.23
C PHE A 397 29.72 9.02 31.51
N GLN A 398 30.42 8.80 32.63
CA GLN A 398 31.68 9.47 32.99
C GLN A 398 32.92 8.59 32.77
N ALA A 399 32.75 7.26 32.80
CA ALA A 399 33.80 6.26 32.61
C ALA A 399 34.36 6.22 31.17
N LYS A 400 35.52 5.56 31.02
CA LYS A 400 36.25 5.37 29.76
C LYS A 400 36.51 3.88 29.49
N GLU A 401 36.88 3.56 28.26
CA GLU A 401 37.21 2.19 27.84
C GLU A 401 38.24 1.54 28.78
N GLY A 402 37.82 0.46 29.45
CA GLY A 402 38.65 -0.27 30.41
C GLY A 402 38.53 0.16 31.87
N ASP A 403 37.85 1.28 32.19
CA ASP A 403 37.62 1.70 33.58
C ASP A 403 36.77 0.66 34.33
N THR A 404 37.10 0.45 35.62
CA THR A 404 36.39 -0.46 36.53
C THR A 404 36.09 0.22 37.86
N GLY A 405 35.11 -0.28 38.61
CA GLY A 405 34.73 0.30 39.89
C GLY A 405 33.69 -0.49 40.65
N ILE A 406 33.27 0.05 41.81
CA ILE A 406 32.13 -0.46 42.60
C ILE A 406 31.17 0.70 42.84
N ILE A 407 29.90 0.52 42.46
CA ILE A 407 28.83 1.52 42.60
C ILE A 407 27.76 0.95 43.52
N LYS A 408 27.38 1.69 44.56
CA LYS A 408 26.26 1.33 45.46
C LYS A 408 25.01 2.06 44.95
N THR A 409 23.95 1.30 44.70
CA THR A 409 22.62 1.80 44.36
C THR A 409 21.60 1.30 45.40
N SER A 410 20.32 1.64 45.21
CA SER A 410 19.20 1.07 45.97
C SER A 410 19.12 -0.46 45.90
N TYR A 411 19.60 -1.10 44.82
CA TYR A 411 19.56 -2.56 44.67
C TYR A 411 20.70 -3.28 45.40
N GLY A 412 21.88 -2.66 45.50
CA GLY A 412 23.07 -3.36 45.94
C GLY A 412 24.39 -2.74 45.49
N TYR A 413 25.44 -3.54 45.54
CA TYR A 413 26.78 -3.18 45.05
C TYR A 413 26.99 -3.76 43.66
N HIS A 414 27.24 -2.89 42.68
CA HIS A 414 27.54 -3.25 41.30
C HIS A 414 29.05 -3.18 41.10
N VAL A 415 29.72 -4.31 40.83
CA VAL A 415 31.09 -4.30 40.29
C VAL A 415 30.98 -3.98 38.81
N MET A 416 31.58 -2.88 38.38
CA MET A 416 31.44 -2.32 37.03
C MET A 416 32.70 -2.50 36.19
N LYS A 417 32.52 -2.65 34.88
CA LYS A 417 33.53 -2.45 33.85
C LYS A 417 32.92 -1.73 32.64
N PHE A 418 33.46 -0.58 32.26
CA PHE A 418 33.02 0.12 31.07
C PHE A 418 33.63 -0.51 29.81
N VAL A 419 32.80 -0.74 28.79
CA VAL A 419 33.22 -1.38 27.53
C VAL A 419 33.46 -0.33 26.45
N LYS A 420 32.41 0.39 26.04
CA LYS A 420 32.51 1.42 25.00
C LYS A 420 31.41 2.47 25.14
N LYS A 421 31.64 3.63 24.53
CA LYS A 421 30.58 4.55 24.14
C LYS A 421 30.19 4.27 22.68
N SER A 422 28.92 4.45 22.34
CA SER A 422 28.45 4.36 20.97
C SER A 422 29.14 5.36 20.03
N SER A 423 29.25 4.98 18.76
CA SER A 423 29.77 5.78 17.67
C SER A 423 28.81 5.84 16.49
N LEU A 424 29.13 6.68 15.49
CA LEU A 424 28.44 6.70 14.21
C LEU A 424 28.46 5.30 13.55
N GLU A 425 29.59 4.59 13.60
CA GLU A 425 29.72 3.27 12.94
C GLU A 425 28.86 2.19 13.62
N ASP A 426 28.57 2.30 14.93
CA ASP A 426 27.62 1.42 15.62
C ASP A 426 26.17 1.68 15.18
N ALA A 427 25.79 2.95 14.98
CA ALA A 427 24.44 3.35 14.57
C ALA A 427 24.20 3.24 13.04
N LYS A 428 25.29 3.16 12.26
CA LYS A 428 25.34 3.35 10.80
C LYS A 428 24.32 2.54 10.03
N GLU A 429 24.25 1.24 10.30
CA GLU A 429 23.40 0.33 9.53
C GLU A 429 21.93 0.44 9.94
N ALA A 430 21.65 0.72 11.22
CA ALA A 430 20.29 1.04 11.67
C ALA A 430 19.78 2.33 11.01
N ILE A 431 20.63 3.36 10.91
CA ILE A 431 20.31 4.62 10.23
C ILE A 431 20.15 4.39 8.71
N ARG A 432 21.04 3.63 8.07
CA ARG A 432 20.92 3.27 6.64
C ARG A 432 19.61 2.55 6.36
N SER A 433 19.26 1.57 7.18
CA SER A 433 18.01 0.81 7.08
C SER A 433 16.78 1.72 7.22
N GLN A 434 16.73 2.57 8.26
CA GLN A 434 15.62 3.53 8.44
C GLN A 434 15.49 4.49 7.26
N LEU A 435 16.59 5.12 6.82
CA LEU A 435 16.58 6.05 5.68
C LEU A 435 16.19 5.36 4.37
N THR A 436 16.55 4.09 4.19
CA THR A 436 16.12 3.29 3.03
C THR A 436 14.63 3.01 3.07
N SER A 437 14.08 2.72 4.26
CA SER A 437 12.64 2.56 4.48
C SER A 437 11.87 3.86 4.21
N ASP A 438 12.32 4.98 4.78
CA ASP A 438 11.71 6.31 4.58
C ASP A 438 11.74 6.74 3.10
N ALA A 439 12.81 6.39 2.38
CA ALA A 439 12.96 6.65 0.95
C ALA A 439 12.09 5.71 0.09
N ALA A 440 11.90 4.45 0.50
CA ALA A 440 10.97 3.52 -0.15
C ALA A 440 9.50 3.96 0.02
N ASP A 441 9.12 4.36 1.24
CA ASP A 441 7.83 4.99 1.54
C ASP A 441 7.61 6.22 0.64
N SER A 442 8.61 7.09 0.55
CA SER A 442 8.59 8.31 -0.28
C SER A 442 8.52 7.99 -1.79
N TYR A 443 9.11 6.88 -2.24
CA TYR A 443 9.01 6.40 -3.61
C TYR A 443 7.57 5.93 -3.91
N MET A 444 6.95 5.18 -3.00
CA MET A 444 5.58 4.67 -3.15
C MET A 444 4.54 5.80 -3.07
N ASP A 445 4.62 6.68 -2.07
CA ASP A 445 3.76 7.88 -1.94
C ASP A 445 3.82 8.73 -3.22
N ARG A 446 5.03 8.93 -3.80
CA ARG A 446 5.20 9.64 -5.07
C ARG A 446 4.57 8.90 -6.24
N LEU A 447 4.85 7.59 -6.41
CA LEU A 447 4.36 6.79 -7.53
C LEU A 447 2.82 6.76 -7.57
N VAL A 448 2.18 6.59 -6.41
CA VAL A 448 0.70 6.60 -6.29
C VAL A 448 0.10 7.99 -6.59
N SER A 449 0.88 9.07 -6.46
CA SER A 449 0.46 10.43 -6.79
C SER A 449 0.61 10.82 -8.28
N GLU A 450 1.21 9.99 -9.13
CA GLU A 450 1.52 10.37 -10.53
C GLU A 450 0.24 10.57 -11.37
N ALA A 451 0.12 11.73 -12.02
CA ALA A 451 -1.09 12.19 -12.71
C ALA A 451 -1.56 11.35 -13.92
N LYS A 452 -0.83 10.29 -14.31
CA LYS A 452 -1.27 9.27 -15.28
C LYS A 452 -2.12 8.17 -14.63
N TYR A 453 -1.95 7.91 -13.34
CA TYR A 453 -2.65 6.87 -12.58
C TYR A 453 -3.96 7.40 -11.95
N ILE A 454 -4.69 8.23 -12.69
CA ILE A 454 -6.01 8.71 -12.27
C ILE A 454 -6.94 7.50 -12.09
N VAL A 455 -7.49 7.37 -10.88
CA VAL A 455 -8.41 6.28 -10.53
C VAL A 455 -9.83 6.63 -10.94
N VAL A 456 -10.49 5.65 -11.53
CA VAL A 456 -11.84 5.73 -12.08
C VAL A 456 -12.70 4.68 -11.41
N LYS A 457 -13.54 5.05 -10.43
CA LYS A 457 -14.52 4.09 -9.86
C LYS A 457 -15.65 3.83 -10.86
N ASN A 458 -15.87 2.58 -11.27
CA ASN A 458 -17.08 2.18 -11.99
C ASN A 458 -18.23 2.04 -10.98
N LYS A 459 -18.89 3.17 -10.68
CA LYS A 459 -19.86 3.27 -9.56
C LYS A 459 -20.98 2.23 -9.67
N SER A 460 -21.49 1.95 -10.87
CA SER A 460 -22.54 0.94 -11.07
C SER A 460 -22.13 -0.49 -10.71
N VAL A 461 -20.83 -0.81 -10.64
CA VAL A 461 -20.32 -2.12 -10.19
C VAL A 461 -19.88 -2.05 -8.73
N PHE A 462 -19.14 -1.01 -8.34
CA PHE A 462 -18.66 -0.79 -6.96
C PHE A 462 -19.81 -0.66 -5.94
N ASP A 463 -20.84 0.13 -6.26
CA ASP A 463 -21.98 0.36 -5.39
C ASP A 463 -22.80 -0.94 -5.23
N ALA A 464 -22.92 -1.72 -6.31
CA ALA A 464 -23.65 -2.99 -6.38
C ALA A 464 -22.95 -4.21 -5.75
N ILE A 465 -21.72 -4.07 -5.23
CA ILE A 465 -21.08 -5.11 -4.42
C ILE A 465 -21.70 -5.09 -3.02
N GLU A 466 -22.36 -6.16 -2.62
CA GLU A 466 -22.96 -6.28 -1.28
C GLU A 466 -21.91 -6.80 -0.28
N ILE A 467 -21.84 -6.19 0.90
CA ILE A 467 -21.05 -6.71 2.02
C ILE A 467 -21.95 -7.58 2.88
N LYS A 468 -21.54 -8.84 3.02
CA LYS A 468 -22.14 -9.95 3.78
C LYS A 468 -21.00 -10.71 4.45
#